data_AF-L7F694-F1
#
_entry.id   AF-L7F694-F1
#
_cell.length_a   1.000
_cell.length_b   1.000
_cell.length_c   1.000
_cell.angle_alpha   90.00
_cell.angle_beta   90.00
_cell.angle_gamma   90.00
#
_symmetry.space_group_name_H-M   'P 1'
#
loop_
_entity.id
_entity.type
_entity.pdbx_description
1 polymer ?
#
loop_
_entity_poly.entity_id
_entity_poly.type
_entity_poly.pdbx_seq_one_letter_code
_entity_poly.pdbx_strand_id
1 'polypeptide(L)'
;MIPPAGESPVAQLPFQVRPQSGEGARSFITRLAHANCLPPAYLRKYLAEPPMHRGTPRWDRIAAAAGRDPVELRQVLETIECEECGAPMRPMASFGVKPRTCSKACRQKRYRRRIPAADWKEVPCRVCGQMMKRLGQRRHMCSSHCRRVAFQFRQRGEPLPRPPNSKADAGPAGEDELTGLCPVCEGPMNIATRRKACSKRCSIRISHWTRSPLPTATCRHCQEPLLPRADGRPREWCSFDCRTKERRGQQNPVAAAIPSQGAEVELDPAGPETSGPFGTTACQGCERCYRPLRPNPWCSYQCFDQEVLARSDQQQCAACGTSMAHRKPVTGRKWCSGACRQRAIRWRAELRDRTTRVTTGSTSLSQTIQ
;
A
#
# COMPACT_ATOMS: atom_id res chain seq x y z
N MET A 1 -8.05 -16.94 45.36
CA MET A 1 -8.53 -17.01 43.97
C MET A 1 -7.83 -18.17 43.30
N ILE A 2 -8.56 -19.26 43.05
CA ILE A 2 -8.02 -20.45 42.37
C ILE A 2 -8.09 -20.16 40.86
N PRO A 3 -6.98 -20.25 40.10
CA PRO A 3 -7.00 -20.03 38.66
C PRO A 3 -7.91 -21.09 38.01
N PRO A 4 -8.67 -20.72 36.95
CA PRO A 4 -9.57 -21.67 36.29
C PRO A 4 -8.79 -22.88 35.80
N ALA A 5 -9.11 -24.04 36.36
CA ALA A 5 -8.52 -25.33 36.00
C ALA A 5 -8.92 -25.66 34.55
N GLY A 6 -7.99 -25.50 33.60
CA GLY A 6 -8.24 -25.95 32.22
C GLY A 6 -7.34 -25.43 31.12
N GLU A 7 -6.51 -24.40 31.34
CA GLU A 7 -5.56 -23.99 30.29
C GLU A 7 -4.30 -24.86 30.35
N SER A 8 -4.13 -25.74 29.34
CA SER A 8 -2.91 -26.51 29.19
C SER A 8 -1.70 -25.57 29.16
N PRO A 9 -0.71 -25.74 30.05
CA PRO A 9 0.45 -24.86 30.10
C PRO A 9 1.19 -24.94 28.78
N VAL A 10 1.46 -23.79 28.16
CA VAL A 10 2.24 -23.71 26.93
C VAL A 10 3.67 -24.10 27.26
N ALA A 11 4.18 -25.14 26.60
CA ALA A 11 5.56 -25.58 26.79
C ALA A 11 6.55 -24.48 26.36
N GLN A 12 7.56 -24.25 27.20
CA GLN A 12 8.64 -23.33 26.88
C GLN A 12 9.43 -23.85 25.68
N LEU A 13 9.75 -22.97 24.73
CA LEU A 13 10.54 -23.32 23.56
C LEU A 13 12.04 -23.48 23.91
N PRO A 14 12.79 -24.38 23.24
CA PRO A 14 14.20 -24.62 23.53
C PRO A 14 15.10 -23.39 23.36
N PHE A 15 14.88 -22.60 22.31
CA PHE A 15 15.68 -21.42 22.02
C PHE A 15 14.92 -20.14 22.36
N GLN A 16 15.52 -19.34 23.23
CA GLN A 16 14.96 -18.08 23.68
C GLN A 16 15.57 -16.89 22.95
N VAL A 17 14.71 -16.00 22.46
CA VAL A 17 15.12 -14.80 21.72
C VAL A 17 15.05 -13.58 22.63
N ARG A 18 16.09 -12.74 22.64
CA ARG A 18 16.07 -11.48 23.38
C ARG A 18 15.01 -10.53 22.78
N PRO A 19 14.01 -10.07 23.58
CA PRO A 19 12.99 -9.14 23.13
C PRO A 19 13.63 -7.77 22.81
N GLN A 20 13.14 -7.13 21.76
CA GLN A 20 13.57 -5.80 21.33
C GLN A 20 12.48 -4.77 21.63
N SER A 21 12.87 -3.64 22.23
CA SER A 21 11.94 -2.57 22.54
C SER A 21 11.16 -2.12 21.32
N GLY A 22 9.83 -2.22 21.40
CA GLY A 22 8.93 -1.71 20.37
C GLY A 22 8.86 -2.53 19.09
N GLU A 23 9.43 -3.74 19.04
CA GLU A 23 9.33 -4.62 17.86
C GLU A 23 7.89 -5.05 17.58
N GLY A 24 7.10 -5.22 18.65
CA GLY A 24 5.72 -5.69 18.65
C GLY A 24 5.59 -7.22 18.54
N ALA A 25 4.47 -7.76 19.03
CA ALA A 25 4.24 -9.20 19.16
C ALA A 25 4.46 -10.00 17.86
N ARG A 26 4.00 -9.49 16.70
CA ARG A 26 4.12 -10.21 15.42
C ARG A 26 5.56 -10.42 14.97
N SER A 27 6.42 -9.40 15.11
CA SER A 27 7.83 -9.49 14.74
C SER A 27 8.58 -10.40 15.72
N PHE A 28 8.31 -10.24 17.02
CA PHE A 28 8.87 -11.11 18.07
C PHE A 28 8.53 -12.59 17.84
N ILE A 29 7.25 -12.93 17.64
CA ILE A 29 6.81 -14.31 17.36
C ILE A 29 7.48 -14.86 16.09
N THR A 30 7.70 -14.02 15.08
CA THR A 30 8.37 -14.46 13.84
C THR A 30 9.83 -14.80 14.10
N ARG A 31 10.56 -13.98 14.86
CA ARG A 31 11.95 -14.27 15.27
C ARG A 31 12.04 -15.50 16.18
N LEU A 32 11.12 -15.61 17.13
CA LEU A 32 11.03 -16.75 18.05
C LEU A 32 10.77 -18.06 17.29
N ALA A 33 9.87 -18.04 16.29
CA ALA A 33 9.62 -19.19 15.43
C ALA A 33 10.87 -19.59 14.64
N HIS A 34 11.55 -18.63 14.01
CA HIS A 34 12.78 -18.89 13.25
C HIS A 34 13.90 -19.47 14.12
N ALA A 35 14.09 -18.96 15.35
CA ALA A 35 15.10 -19.47 16.29
C ALA A 35 14.86 -20.92 16.71
N ASN A 36 13.60 -21.39 16.65
CA ASN A 36 13.21 -22.76 16.99
C ASN A 36 12.90 -23.61 15.76
N CYS A 37 13.31 -23.17 14.56
CA CYS A 37 13.05 -23.87 13.29
C CYS A 37 11.55 -24.14 13.01
N LEU A 38 10.65 -23.30 13.53
CA LEU A 38 9.21 -23.42 13.33
C LEU A 38 8.71 -22.45 12.24
N PRO A 39 7.68 -22.81 11.46
CA PRO A 39 7.01 -21.86 10.59
C PRO A 39 6.31 -20.75 11.40
N PRO A 40 6.50 -19.45 11.07
CA PRO A 40 5.88 -18.36 11.82
C PRO A 40 4.34 -18.41 11.86
N ALA A 41 3.72 -18.91 10.79
CA ALA A 41 2.26 -19.09 10.74
C ALA A 41 1.78 -20.17 11.72
N TYR A 42 2.55 -21.25 11.87
CA TYR A 42 2.28 -22.34 12.80
C TYR A 42 2.35 -21.85 14.25
N LEU A 43 3.47 -21.21 14.64
CA LEU A 43 3.63 -20.71 16.01
C LEU A 43 2.56 -19.67 16.37
N ARG A 44 2.20 -18.76 15.46
CA ARG A 44 1.08 -17.81 15.70
C ARG A 44 -0.25 -18.53 15.96
N LYS A 45 -0.55 -19.58 15.20
CA LYS A 45 -1.78 -20.37 15.35
C LYS A 45 -1.78 -21.09 16.71
N TYR A 46 -0.65 -21.68 17.09
CA TYR A 46 -0.45 -22.36 18.37
C TYR A 46 -0.55 -21.41 19.58
N LEU A 47 -0.08 -20.16 19.45
CA LEU A 47 -0.16 -19.15 20.50
C LEU A 47 -1.53 -18.45 20.60
N ALA A 48 -2.44 -18.72 19.66
CA ALA A 48 -3.78 -18.12 19.59
C ALA A 48 -4.91 -19.09 20.02
N GLU A 49 -4.56 -20.19 20.68
CA GLU A 49 -5.35 -21.43 20.86
C GLU A 49 -6.72 -21.31 21.57
N PRO A 50 -7.51 -22.41 21.64
CA PRO A 50 -8.90 -22.53 21.19
C PRO A 50 -9.92 -21.74 22.03
N PRO A 51 -11.14 -21.49 21.50
CA PRO A 51 -11.82 -22.23 20.41
C PRO A 51 -11.48 -21.76 19.00
N MET A 52 -10.78 -20.63 18.84
CA MET A 52 -10.52 -20.04 17.52
C MET A 52 -9.04 -19.94 17.19
N HIS A 53 -8.56 -20.86 16.36
CA HIS A 53 -7.22 -20.83 15.72
C HIS A 53 -6.99 -19.63 14.77
N ARG A 54 -7.91 -18.66 14.76
CA ARG A 54 -7.89 -17.41 14.00
C ARG A 54 -8.03 -16.23 14.95
N GLY A 55 -7.15 -16.15 15.94
CA GLY A 55 -7.14 -15.10 16.96
C GLY A 55 -5.86 -14.26 16.97
N THR A 56 -5.88 -13.14 17.69
CA THR A 56 -4.65 -12.47 18.13
C THR A 56 -3.97 -13.35 19.19
N PRO A 57 -2.66 -13.64 19.06
CA PRO A 57 -1.93 -14.38 20.08
C PRO A 57 -2.08 -13.74 21.47
N ARG A 58 -2.36 -14.54 22.49
CA ARG A 58 -2.50 -14.05 23.88
C ARG A 58 -1.13 -13.83 24.50
N TRP A 59 -0.98 -12.75 25.27
CA TRP A 59 0.29 -12.38 25.91
C TRP A 59 0.82 -13.46 26.86
N ASP A 60 -0.06 -14.05 27.67
CA ASP A 60 0.27 -15.13 28.61
C ASP A 60 0.94 -16.31 27.90
N ARG A 61 0.42 -16.68 26.73
CA ARG A 61 0.94 -17.81 25.93
C ARG A 61 2.26 -17.47 25.24
N ILE A 62 2.41 -16.26 24.72
CA ILE A 62 3.69 -15.80 24.14
C ILE A 62 4.78 -15.81 25.24
N ALA A 63 4.44 -15.33 26.43
CA ALA A 63 5.35 -15.24 27.56
C ALA A 63 5.73 -16.63 28.10
N ALA A 64 4.78 -17.54 28.23
CA ALA A 64 5.02 -18.93 28.60
C ALA A 64 5.93 -19.65 27.58
N ALA A 65 5.66 -19.53 26.28
CA ALA A 65 6.53 -20.09 25.23
C ALA A 65 7.95 -19.48 25.27
N ALA A 66 8.06 -18.21 25.64
CA ALA A 66 9.32 -17.50 25.76
C ALA A 66 10.02 -17.65 27.14
N GLY A 67 9.41 -18.34 28.11
CA GLY A 67 9.91 -18.40 29.49
C GLY A 67 10.13 -17.02 30.12
N ARG A 68 9.18 -16.09 29.94
CA ARG A 68 9.25 -14.71 30.46
C ARG A 68 7.97 -14.36 31.22
N ASP A 69 8.03 -13.32 32.05
CA ASP A 69 6.83 -12.72 32.65
C ASP A 69 5.99 -12.01 31.56
N PRO A 70 4.66 -12.22 31.51
CA PRO A 70 3.81 -11.64 30.48
C PRO A 70 3.71 -10.11 30.55
N VAL A 71 3.78 -9.52 31.74
CA VAL A 71 3.69 -8.07 31.93
C VAL A 71 4.98 -7.39 31.45
N GLU A 72 6.13 -7.92 31.86
CA GLU A 72 7.44 -7.45 31.41
C GLU A 72 7.60 -7.59 29.89
N LEU A 73 7.26 -8.75 29.34
CA LEU A 73 7.37 -9.00 27.91
C LEU A 73 6.49 -8.04 27.11
N ARG A 74 5.24 -7.87 27.54
CA ARG A 74 4.33 -6.90 26.92
C ARG A 74 4.91 -5.48 26.99
N GLN A 75 5.43 -5.07 28.15
CA GLN A 75 6.01 -3.75 28.33
C GLN A 75 7.20 -3.54 27.38
N VAL A 76 8.13 -4.48 27.26
CA VAL A 76 9.27 -4.37 26.34
C VAL A 76 8.80 -4.32 24.88
N LEU A 77 7.95 -5.26 24.46
CA LEU A 77 7.54 -5.35 23.05
C LEU A 77 6.63 -4.20 22.62
N GLU A 78 5.83 -3.64 23.53
CA GLU A 78 4.97 -2.50 23.26
C GLU A 78 5.71 -1.17 23.47
N THR A 79 6.74 -1.05 24.32
CA THR A 79 7.39 0.25 24.53
C THR A 79 8.28 0.62 23.34
N ILE A 80 7.89 1.66 22.60
CA ILE A 80 8.73 2.30 21.58
C ILE A 80 9.36 3.54 22.19
N GLU A 81 10.67 3.67 22.14
CA GLU A 81 11.34 4.90 22.59
C GLU A 81 11.30 5.98 21.51
N CYS A 82 11.10 7.23 21.93
CA CYS A 82 11.17 8.36 21.02
C CYS A 82 12.61 8.55 20.54
N GLU A 83 12.85 8.54 19.23
CA GLU A 83 14.21 8.76 18.66
C GLU A 83 14.84 10.11 19.02
N GLU A 84 14.06 11.08 19.50
CA GLU A 84 14.54 12.44 19.77
C GLU A 84 14.74 12.75 21.25
N CYS A 85 14.00 12.11 22.15
CA CYS A 85 14.08 12.38 23.58
C CYS A 85 14.20 11.11 24.44
N GLY A 86 14.19 9.91 23.86
CA GLY A 86 14.24 8.64 24.58
C GLY A 86 12.97 8.31 25.38
N ALA A 87 11.98 9.20 25.42
CA ALA A 87 10.77 8.97 26.21
C ALA A 87 10.02 7.71 25.72
N PRO A 88 9.54 6.85 26.64
CA PRO A 88 8.76 5.68 26.28
C PRO A 88 7.41 6.10 25.69
N MET A 89 7.04 5.48 24.57
CA MET A 89 5.79 5.73 23.85
C MET A 89 5.03 4.43 23.70
N ARG A 90 3.71 4.50 23.91
CA ARG A 90 2.82 3.41 23.51
C ARG A 90 2.56 3.51 22.00
N PRO A 91 2.77 2.43 21.21
CA PRO A 91 2.40 2.39 19.81
C PRO A 91 0.90 2.61 19.73
N MET A 92 0.51 3.70 19.08
CA MET A 92 -0.88 3.83 18.67
C MET A 92 -1.18 2.70 17.69
N ALA A 93 -2.30 1.99 17.92
CA ALA A 93 -2.75 0.85 17.12
C ALA A 93 -3.12 1.19 15.66
N SER A 94 -2.77 2.38 15.18
CA SER A 94 -3.04 2.81 13.81
C SER A 94 -2.13 2.05 12.84
N PHE A 95 -2.76 1.19 12.04
CA PHE A 95 -2.16 0.55 10.87
C PHE A 95 -1.41 1.59 10.02
N GLY A 96 -0.08 1.57 10.10
CA GLY A 96 0.78 2.58 9.47
C GLY A 96 2.22 2.53 9.99
N VAL A 97 3.12 3.25 9.32
CA VAL A 97 4.51 3.41 9.75
C VAL A 97 4.53 3.88 11.20
N LYS A 98 5.12 3.08 12.10
CA LYS A 98 5.19 3.38 13.54
C LYS A 98 5.70 4.81 13.75
N PRO A 99 4.99 5.65 14.54
CA PRO A 99 5.46 7.00 14.82
C PRO A 99 6.79 6.92 15.58
N ARG A 100 7.84 7.52 15.02
CA ARG A 100 9.20 7.53 15.60
C ARG A 100 9.40 8.62 16.68
N THR A 101 8.37 9.40 16.97
CA THR A 101 8.45 10.57 17.86
C THR A 101 7.21 10.73 18.73
N CYS A 102 7.39 11.06 20.01
CA CYS A 102 6.31 11.05 21.03
C CYS A 102 5.34 12.20 20.89
N SER A 103 5.82 13.33 20.40
CA SER A 103 5.09 14.58 20.36
C SER A 103 5.35 15.34 19.06
N LYS A 104 4.49 16.32 18.79
CA LYS A 104 4.70 17.30 17.71
C LYS A 104 6.03 18.04 17.87
N ALA A 105 6.44 18.33 19.11
CA ALA A 105 7.71 18.98 19.41
C ALA A 105 8.91 18.10 19.01
N CYS A 106 8.93 16.83 19.42
CA CYS A 106 9.97 15.88 18.99
C CYS A 106 9.97 15.69 17.47
N ARG A 107 8.80 15.58 16.85
CA ARG A 107 8.69 15.52 15.38
C ARG A 107 9.32 16.73 14.70
N GLN A 108 9.09 17.94 15.22
CA GLN A 108 9.69 19.16 14.71
C GLN A 108 11.20 19.21 14.96
N LYS A 109 11.68 18.80 16.14
CA LYS A 109 13.11 18.69 16.46
C LYS A 109 13.83 17.75 15.49
N ARG A 110 13.26 16.57 15.24
CA ARG A 110 13.72 15.60 14.22
C ARG A 110 13.77 16.18 12.83
N TYR A 111 12.71 16.88 12.44
CA TYR A 111 12.62 17.54 11.14
C TYR A 111 13.71 18.61 10.97
N ARG A 112 13.96 19.42 12.00
CA ARG A 112 15.04 20.43 12.00
C ARG A 112 16.43 19.79 11.94
N ARG A 113 16.65 18.65 12.60
CA ARG A 113 17.90 17.89 12.50
C ARG A 113 18.13 17.31 11.10
N ARG A 114 17.08 16.73 10.49
CA ARG A 114 17.14 16.13 9.14
C ARG A 114 17.29 17.16 8.03
N ILE A 115 16.76 18.35 8.22
CA ILE A 115 16.90 19.44 7.26
C ILE A 115 17.62 20.57 7.99
N PRO A 116 18.97 20.47 8.12
CA PRO A 116 19.74 21.47 8.84
C PRO A 116 19.41 22.84 8.24
N ALA A 117 19.36 23.86 9.11
CA ALA A 117 19.04 25.23 8.69
C ALA A 117 19.93 25.69 7.51
N ALA A 118 21.14 25.17 7.41
CA ALA A 118 22.11 25.40 6.34
C ALA A 118 21.75 24.75 4.99
N ASP A 119 21.00 23.63 4.96
CA ASP A 119 20.60 22.96 3.71
C ASP A 119 19.36 23.58 3.05
N TRP A 120 18.72 24.56 3.71
CA TRP A 120 17.85 25.52 3.03
C TRP A 120 18.66 26.54 2.21
N LYS A 121 19.82 26.09 1.70
CA LYS A 121 20.71 26.76 0.76
C LYS A 121 19.90 27.70 -0.09
N GLU A 122 20.12 28.98 0.13
CA GLU A 122 19.90 30.13 -0.74
C GLU A 122 19.44 29.74 -2.15
N VAL A 123 18.19 29.27 -2.30
CA VAL A 123 17.68 28.93 -3.62
C VAL A 123 17.24 30.26 -4.20
N PRO A 124 17.92 30.76 -5.26
CA PRO A 124 17.49 31.99 -5.89
C PRO A 124 16.08 31.80 -6.44
N CYS A 125 15.30 32.87 -6.44
CA CYS A 125 13.99 32.86 -7.07
C CYS A 125 14.14 32.43 -8.53
N ARG A 126 13.32 31.46 -8.98
CA ARG A 126 13.37 30.97 -10.37
C ARG A 126 12.97 32.00 -11.44
N VAL A 127 12.44 33.15 -11.04
CA VAL A 127 11.99 34.20 -11.96
C VAL A 127 12.96 35.36 -11.97
N CYS A 128 13.27 35.94 -10.81
CA CYS A 128 14.14 37.12 -10.73
C CYS A 128 15.57 36.83 -10.25
N GLY A 129 15.91 35.61 -9.86
CA GLY A 129 17.24 35.25 -9.36
C GLY A 129 17.58 35.76 -7.95
N GLN A 130 16.73 36.57 -7.32
CA GLN A 130 17.01 37.10 -5.97
C GLN A 130 16.98 36.00 -4.90
N MET A 131 17.90 36.08 -3.94
CA MET A 131 17.94 35.17 -2.79
C MET A 131 16.70 35.35 -1.92
N MET A 132 16.04 34.24 -1.58
CA MET A 132 14.80 34.27 -0.81
C MET A 132 15.08 34.47 0.68
N LYS A 133 14.52 35.54 1.28
CA LYS A 133 14.66 35.84 2.72
C LYS A 133 13.75 35.01 3.65
N ARG A 134 12.76 34.28 3.13
CA ARG A 134 11.72 33.62 3.95
C ARG A 134 11.83 32.10 3.99
N LEU A 135 12.19 31.60 5.17
CA LEU A 135 12.15 30.19 5.56
C LEU A 135 10.71 29.63 5.40
N GLY A 136 10.56 28.49 4.72
CA GLY A 136 9.33 27.71 4.73
C GLY A 136 8.34 27.91 3.57
N GLN A 137 8.60 28.81 2.60
CA GLN A 137 7.80 28.82 1.37
C GLN A 137 8.16 27.61 0.51
N ARG A 138 7.22 26.67 0.36
CA ARG A 138 7.38 25.48 -0.51
C ARG A 138 7.59 25.81 -2.00
N ARG A 139 7.38 27.06 -2.42
CA ARG A 139 7.50 27.49 -3.81
C ARG A 139 8.73 28.39 -3.93
N HIS A 140 9.61 28.08 -4.89
CA HIS A 140 10.84 28.82 -5.18
C HIS A 140 10.59 30.20 -5.85
N MET A 141 9.72 31.03 -5.27
CA MET A 141 9.29 32.32 -5.82
C MET A 141 9.25 33.36 -4.71
N CYS A 142 10.01 34.45 -4.84
CA CYS A 142 10.20 35.42 -3.75
C CYS A 142 8.98 36.33 -3.50
N SER A 143 8.16 36.60 -4.52
CA SER A 143 7.07 37.58 -4.46
C SER A 143 5.78 37.09 -5.14
N SER A 144 4.66 37.77 -4.88
CA SER A 144 3.39 37.57 -5.62
C SER A 144 3.56 37.85 -7.12
N HIS A 145 4.37 38.85 -7.48
CA HIS A 145 4.70 39.17 -8.87
C HIS A 145 5.42 37.99 -9.56
N CYS A 146 6.50 37.47 -8.97
CA CYS A 146 7.19 36.29 -9.51
C CYS A 146 6.27 35.07 -9.63
N ARG A 147 5.31 34.91 -8.70
CA ARG A 147 4.28 33.86 -8.81
C ARG A 147 3.36 34.04 -10.01
N ARG A 148 2.95 35.27 -10.33
CA ARG A 148 2.12 35.61 -11.48
C ARG A 148 2.86 35.37 -12.79
N VAL A 149 4.11 35.82 -12.88
CA VAL A 149 4.99 35.60 -14.04
C VAL A 149 5.17 34.10 -14.29
N ALA A 150 5.55 33.32 -13.27
CA ALA A 150 5.72 31.87 -13.44
C ALA A 150 4.41 31.11 -13.73
N PHE A 151 3.26 31.70 -13.45
CA PHE A 151 1.97 31.16 -13.87
C PHE A 151 1.71 31.44 -15.35
N GLN A 152 1.98 32.66 -15.83
CA GLN A 152 1.86 33.04 -17.24
C GLN A 152 2.77 32.19 -18.15
N PHE A 153 4.04 31.98 -17.79
CA PHE A 153 4.95 31.09 -18.53
C PHE A 153 4.39 29.66 -18.65
N ARG A 154 3.82 29.12 -17.56
CA ARG A 154 3.17 27.80 -17.58
C ARG A 154 1.93 27.74 -18.46
N GLN A 155 1.14 28.81 -18.52
CA GLN A 155 -0.02 28.86 -19.42
C GLN A 155 0.40 28.89 -20.89
N ARG A 156 1.54 29.52 -21.20
CA ARG A 156 2.09 29.57 -22.56
C ARG A 156 2.85 28.30 -22.97
N GLY A 157 3.11 27.39 -22.01
CA GLY A 157 3.98 26.22 -22.25
C GLY A 157 5.46 26.59 -22.40
N GLU A 158 5.83 27.83 -22.10
CA GLU A 158 7.20 28.31 -22.21
C GLU A 158 8.01 27.91 -20.96
N PRO A 159 9.29 27.51 -21.13
CA PRO A 159 10.19 27.33 -19.99
C PRO A 159 10.38 28.65 -19.26
N LEU A 160 10.55 28.60 -17.93
CA LEU A 160 10.87 29.81 -17.15
C LEU A 160 12.19 30.42 -17.63
N PRO A 161 12.29 31.75 -17.68
CA PRO A 161 13.54 32.42 -18.00
C PRO A 161 14.61 32.01 -16.99
N ARG A 162 15.82 31.73 -17.46
CA ARG A 162 16.94 31.45 -16.57
C ARG A 162 17.22 32.73 -15.76
N PRO A 163 17.43 32.62 -14.44
CA PRO A 163 17.71 33.79 -13.62
C PRO A 163 19.03 34.45 -14.09
N PRO A 164 19.09 35.78 -14.20
CA PRO A 164 20.25 36.49 -14.76
C PRO A 164 21.55 36.29 -13.97
N ASN A 165 21.46 35.84 -12.71
CA ASN A 165 22.62 35.66 -11.81
C ASN A 165 23.00 34.19 -11.58
N SER A 166 22.50 33.23 -12.37
CA SER A 166 23.11 31.89 -12.33
C SER A 166 24.50 32.01 -12.92
N LYS A 167 25.56 31.89 -12.09
CA LYS A 167 26.99 31.93 -12.45
C LYS A 167 27.44 30.80 -13.42
N ALA A 168 26.62 30.46 -14.40
CA ALA A 168 26.92 29.49 -15.43
C ALA A 168 27.75 30.10 -16.59
N ASP A 169 28.02 31.41 -16.54
CA ASP A 169 28.88 32.11 -17.51
C ASP A 169 30.29 32.38 -16.95
N ALA A 170 30.75 31.55 -16.00
CA ALA A 170 32.18 31.31 -15.86
C ALA A 170 32.55 30.35 -17.00
N GLY A 171 33.25 30.87 -18.00
CA GLY A 171 33.66 30.11 -19.17
C GLY A 171 34.42 28.82 -18.81
N PRO A 172 34.42 27.83 -19.71
CA PRO A 172 35.11 26.56 -19.50
C PRO A 172 36.63 26.79 -19.55
N ALA A 173 37.26 26.89 -18.39
CA ALA A 173 38.70 26.70 -18.25
C ALA A 173 38.92 25.34 -17.63
N GLY A 174 39.26 24.36 -18.47
CA GLY A 174 39.47 22.97 -18.07
C GLY A 174 39.01 22.02 -19.17
N GLU A 175 39.82 21.95 -20.22
CA GLU A 175 39.72 21.03 -21.36
C GLU A 175 39.81 19.58 -20.87
N ASP A 176 38.67 19.02 -20.45
CA ASP A 176 38.34 17.64 -20.77
C ASP A 176 37.07 17.72 -21.61
N GLU A 177 37.31 17.94 -22.90
CA GLU A 177 36.36 17.97 -23.98
C GLU A 177 35.65 16.61 -24.05
N LEU A 178 34.67 16.38 -23.16
CA LEU A 178 33.61 15.41 -23.37
C LEU A 178 32.78 15.93 -24.54
N THR A 179 33.33 15.65 -25.72
CA THR A 179 32.77 15.75 -27.05
C THR A 179 31.26 15.61 -26.96
N GLY A 180 30.55 16.67 -27.33
CA GLY A 180 29.09 16.71 -27.43
C GLY A 180 28.56 15.78 -28.53
N LEU A 181 29.21 14.65 -28.76
CA LEU A 181 28.87 13.65 -29.76
C LEU A 181 27.98 12.60 -29.09
N CYS A 182 26.96 12.17 -29.83
CA CYS A 182 26.08 11.14 -29.31
C CYS A 182 26.82 9.81 -29.26
N PRO A 183 26.77 9.06 -28.15
CA PRO A 183 27.50 7.80 -27.99
C PRO A 183 27.00 6.65 -28.91
N VAL A 184 26.04 6.92 -29.79
CA VAL A 184 25.50 5.95 -30.76
C VAL A 184 25.78 6.35 -32.20
N CYS A 185 25.68 7.64 -32.50
CA CYS A 185 25.77 8.15 -33.87
C CYS A 185 27.05 8.93 -34.11
N GLU A 186 27.79 9.25 -33.04
CA GLU A 186 28.88 10.24 -33.00
C GLU A 186 28.51 11.61 -33.55
N GLY A 187 27.23 11.83 -33.88
CA GLY A 187 26.73 13.10 -34.37
C GLY A 187 26.57 14.14 -33.25
N PRO A 188 26.63 15.43 -33.60
CA PRO A 188 26.57 16.52 -32.63
C PRO A 188 25.24 16.51 -31.86
N MET A 189 25.33 16.61 -30.54
CA MET A 189 24.21 16.71 -29.62
C MET A 189 24.00 18.16 -29.22
N ASN A 190 22.73 18.57 -29.18
CA ASN A 190 22.38 19.87 -28.62
C ASN A 190 22.46 19.82 -27.08
N ILE A 191 23.57 20.31 -26.53
CA ILE A 191 23.89 20.36 -25.10
C ILE A 191 22.78 21.09 -24.30
N ALA A 192 22.09 22.05 -24.91
CA ALA A 192 21.03 22.81 -24.24
C ALA A 192 19.84 21.94 -23.79
N THR A 193 19.62 20.79 -24.43
CA THR A 193 18.42 19.97 -24.21
C THR A 193 18.54 18.92 -23.10
N ARG A 194 19.71 18.76 -22.44
CA ARG A 194 19.99 17.65 -21.48
C ARG A 194 19.55 16.26 -21.97
N ARG A 195 19.40 16.07 -23.28
CA ARG A 195 19.03 14.79 -23.89
C ARG A 195 20.28 13.92 -23.92
N LYS A 196 20.12 12.64 -23.60
CA LYS A 196 21.22 11.66 -23.64
C LYS A 196 21.59 11.21 -25.07
N ALA A 197 20.89 11.67 -26.11
CA ALA A 197 21.08 11.21 -27.50
C ALA A 197 20.79 12.32 -28.54
N CYS A 198 21.46 12.25 -29.70
CA CYS A 198 21.29 13.17 -30.85
C CYS A 198 19.87 13.14 -31.44
N SER A 199 19.21 11.98 -31.43
CA SER A 199 17.89 11.77 -32.05
C SER A 199 17.05 10.75 -31.27
N LYS A 200 15.75 10.66 -31.59
CA LYS A 200 14.86 9.63 -31.01
C LYS A 200 15.35 8.21 -31.36
N ARG A 201 15.88 8.01 -32.57
CA ARG A 201 16.46 6.74 -33.03
C ARG A 201 17.69 6.36 -32.19
N CYS A 202 18.56 7.33 -31.90
CA CYS A 202 19.72 7.11 -31.03
C CYS A 202 19.35 6.92 -29.57
N SER A 203 18.31 7.61 -29.08
CA SER A 203 17.74 7.38 -27.74
C SER A 203 17.25 5.95 -27.58
N ILE A 204 16.58 5.40 -28.60
CA ILE A 204 16.14 4.00 -28.59
C ILE A 204 17.37 3.09 -28.51
N ARG A 205 18.39 3.30 -29.36
CA ARG A 205 19.64 2.52 -29.33
C ARG A 205 20.39 2.59 -28.00
N ILE A 206 20.54 3.75 -27.37
CA ILE A 206 21.15 3.87 -26.03
C ILE A 206 20.34 3.08 -24.99
N SER A 207 19.01 3.09 -25.09
CA SER A 207 18.14 2.31 -24.21
C SER A 207 18.33 0.81 -24.41
N HIS A 208 18.69 0.37 -25.62
CA HIS A 208 19.09 -1.00 -25.90
C HIS A 208 20.51 -1.32 -25.41
N TRP A 209 21.47 -0.38 -25.48
CA TRP A 209 22.87 -0.63 -25.06
C TRP A 209 23.06 -0.63 -23.55
N THR A 210 22.38 0.27 -22.81
CA THR A 210 22.29 0.19 -21.34
C THR A 210 21.52 -1.04 -20.86
N ARG A 211 20.85 -1.73 -21.79
CA ARG A 211 20.26 -3.07 -21.63
C ARG A 211 21.06 -4.07 -22.44
N SER A 212 22.39 -4.14 -22.25
CA SER A 212 23.15 -5.33 -22.66
C SER A 212 22.32 -6.57 -22.32
N PRO A 213 22.22 -7.55 -23.24
CA PRO A 213 21.39 -8.72 -23.03
C PRO A 213 21.99 -9.52 -21.88
N LEU A 214 21.54 -9.21 -20.67
CA LEU A 214 21.54 -10.18 -19.60
C LEU A 214 20.80 -11.40 -20.16
N PRO A 215 21.33 -12.62 -19.96
CA PRO A 215 20.72 -13.84 -20.47
C PRO A 215 19.22 -13.76 -20.20
N THR A 216 18.42 -13.96 -21.25
CA THR A 216 16.96 -13.84 -21.20
C THR A 216 16.45 -14.66 -20.04
N ALA A 217 16.19 -13.99 -18.91
CA ALA A 217 15.71 -14.64 -17.71
C ALA A 217 14.35 -15.23 -18.08
N THR A 218 14.24 -16.55 -18.03
CA THR A 218 12.98 -17.25 -18.25
C THR A 218 12.22 -17.34 -16.94
N CYS A 219 10.89 -17.36 -17.01
CA CYS A 219 10.03 -17.54 -15.86
C CYS A 219 10.37 -18.88 -15.21
N ARG A 220 10.71 -18.88 -13.92
CA ARG A 220 11.12 -20.11 -13.24
C ARG A 220 10.01 -21.18 -13.18
N HIS A 221 8.75 -20.76 -13.38
CA HIS A 221 7.59 -21.64 -13.39
C HIS A 221 7.15 -22.09 -14.80
N CYS A 222 6.94 -21.16 -15.74
CA CYS A 222 6.43 -21.49 -17.09
C CYS A 222 7.49 -21.40 -18.20
N GLN A 223 8.74 -21.07 -17.87
CA GLN A 223 9.87 -20.92 -18.79
C GLN A 223 9.72 -19.83 -19.87
N GLU A 224 8.63 -19.05 -19.87
CA GLU A 224 8.47 -17.93 -20.79
C GLU A 224 9.49 -16.80 -20.55
N PRO A 225 9.99 -16.13 -21.60
CA PRO A 225 10.94 -15.03 -21.46
C PRO A 225 10.34 -13.86 -20.67
N LEU A 226 11.09 -13.36 -19.69
CA LEU A 226 10.63 -12.31 -18.79
C LEU A 226 10.97 -10.93 -19.34
N LEU A 227 9.96 -10.06 -19.39
CA LEU A 227 10.18 -8.64 -19.68
C LEU A 227 10.92 -7.98 -18.49
N PRO A 228 11.96 -7.17 -18.75
CA PRO A 228 12.70 -6.48 -17.70
C PRO A 228 11.79 -5.49 -16.96
N ARG A 229 11.98 -5.37 -15.65
CA ARG A 229 11.29 -4.34 -14.86
C ARG A 229 11.86 -2.95 -15.15
N ALA A 230 11.05 -1.93 -14.92
CA ALA A 230 11.46 -0.52 -15.05
C ALA A 230 12.59 -0.11 -14.08
N ASP A 231 12.80 -0.86 -13.00
CA ASP A 231 13.84 -0.64 -11.99
C ASP A 231 15.15 -1.42 -12.26
N GLY A 232 15.23 -2.17 -13.37
CA GLY A 232 16.43 -2.92 -13.77
C GLY A 232 16.68 -4.21 -12.99
N ARG A 233 15.82 -4.58 -12.03
CA ARG A 233 15.97 -5.86 -11.30
C ARG A 233 15.43 -7.01 -12.15
N PRO A 234 16.11 -8.18 -12.19
CA PRO A 234 15.60 -9.35 -12.89
C PRO A 234 14.27 -9.78 -12.26
N ARG A 235 13.27 -10.02 -13.09
CA ARG A 235 12.04 -10.70 -12.66
C ARG A 235 12.38 -12.19 -12.55
N GLU A 236 11.80 -12.85 -11.57
CA GLU A 236 11.86 -14.33 -11.46
C GLU A 236 10.58 -14.97 -12.03
N TRP A 237 9.49 -14.20 -12.19
CA TRP A 237 8.17 -14.67 -12.62
C TRP A 237 7.49 -13.73 -13.63
N CYS A 238 6.80 -14.31 -14.63
CA CYS A 238 6.08 -13.56 -15.67
C CYS A 238 4.77 -12.95 -15.12
N SER A 239 4.08 -13.69 -14.25
CA SER A 239 2.80 -13.30 -13.66
C SER A 239 2.75 -13.57 -12.16
N PHE A 240 1.76 -12.97 -11.50
CA PHE A 240 1.44 -13.25 -10.10
C PHE A 240 1.04 -14.72 -9.90
N ASP A 241 0.37 -15.32 -10.88
CA ASP A 241 -0.06 -16.72 -10.85
C ASP A 241 1.12 -17.67 -10.89
N CYS A 242 2.11 -17.43 -11.75
CA CYS A 242 3.34 -18.22 -11.78
C CYS A 242 4.09 -18.19 -10.44
N ARG A 243 4.19 -17.00 -9.83
CA ARG A 243 4.77 -16.84 -8.49
C ARG A 243 3.99 -17.60 -7.41
N THR A 244 2.67 -17.63 -7.53
CA THR A 244 1.78 -18.31 -6.57
C THR A 244 1.85 -19.82 -6.73
N LYS A 245 1.88 -20.33 -7.98
CA LYS A 245 2.02 -21.75 -8.29
C LYS A 245 3.36 -22.30 -7.81
N GLU A 246 4.47 -21.60 -8.05
CA GLU A 246 5.78 -22.03 -7.55
C GLU A 246 5.83 -22.07 -6.02
N ARG A 247 5.26 -21.07 -5.34
CA ARG A 247 5.12 -21.10 -3.88
C ARG A 247 4.29 -22.27 -3.38
N ARG A 248 3.21 -22.64 -4.08
CA ARG A 248 2.40 -23.81 -3.73
C ARG A 248 3.14 -25.12 -3.97
N GLY A 249 3.90 -25.23 -5.07
CA GLY A 249 4.75 -26.39 -5.36
C GLY A 249 5.83 -26.61 -4.29
N GLN A 250 6.48 -25.54 -3.84
CA GLN A 250 7.48 -25.61 -2.75
C GLN A 250 6.86 -25.94 -1.38
N GLN A 251 5.61 -25.54 -1.14
CA GLN A 251 4.92 -25.77 0.14
C GLN A 251 4.28 -27.16 0.24
N ASN A 252 4.17 -27.90 -0.87
CA ASN A 252 3.46 -29.18 -0.90
C ASN A 252 4.12 -30.20 -1.86
N PRO A 253 5.39 -30.60 -1.62
CA PRO A 253 6.09 -31.54 -2.50
C PRO A 253 5.45 -32.95 -2.54
N VAL A 254 4.64 -33.31 -1.53
CA VAL A 254 4.04 -34.65 -1.39
C VAL A 254 2.83 -34.86 -2.32
N ALA A 255 2.16 -33.79 -2.77
CA ALA A 255 1.00 -33.91 -3.65
C ALA A 255 1.35 -34.12 -5.14
N ALA A 256 2.62 -33.92 -5.53
CA ALA A 256 3.07 -34.01 -6.92
C ALA A 256 3.63 -35.40 -7.30
N ALA A 257 3.71 -36.34 -6.35
CA ALA A 257 4.35 -37.64 -6.54
C ALA A 257 3.35 -38.83 -6.56
N ILE A 258 2.04 -38.59 -6.69
CA ILE A 258 1.08 -39.67 -6.88
C ILE A 258 0.85 -39.83 -8.40
N PRO A 259 1.38 -40.89 -9.03
CA PRO A 259 1.07 -41.18 -10.42
C PRO A 259 -0.42 -41.53 -10.54
N SER A 260 -1.09 -40.85 -11.47
CA SER A 260 -2.48 -41.09 -11.85
C SER A 260 -2.60 -42.47 -12.51
N GLN A 261 -2.65 -43.54 -11.73
CA GLN A 261 -3.11 -44.84 -12.19
C GLN A 261 -4.63 -44.88 -12.06
N GLY A 262 -5.31 -45.04 -13.19
CA GLY A 262 -6.75 -45.24 -13.25
C GLY A 262 -7.12 -46.54 -12.54
N ALA A 263 -7.82 -46.42 -11.42
CA ALA A 263 -8.62 -47.49 -10.86
C ALA A 263 -10.08 -47.10 -11.11
N GLU A 264 -10.73 -47.81 -12.04
CA GLU A 264 -12.18 -47.88 -12.11
C GLU A 264 -12.66 -48.47 -10.78
N VAL A 265 -13.30 -47.64 -9.96
CA VAL A 265 -14.02 -48.09 -8.76
C VAL A 265 -15.48 -48.13 -9.14
N GLU A 266 -15.99 -49.35 -9.24
CA GLU A 266 -17.40 -49.70 -9.37
C GLU A 266 -18.15 -49.17 -8.14
N LEU A 267 -19.16 -48.33 -8.39
CA LEU A 267 -19.99 -47.70 -7.36
C LEU A 267 -21.18 -48.59 -7.03
N ASP A 268 -21.23 -49.09 -5.80
CA ASP A 268 -22.40 -49.74 -5.21
C ASP A 268 -23.58 -48.76 -5.05
N PRO A 269 -24.84 -49.21 -5.21
CA PRO A 269 -26.02 -48.37 -5.13
C PRO A 269 -26.46 -48.04 -3.69
N ALA A 270 -26.54 -46.73 -3.44
CA ALA A 270 -27.48 -45.99 -2.59
C ALA A 270 -28.18 -46.71 -1.41
N GLY A 271 -27.74 -46.39 -0.19
CA GLY A 271 -28.58 -46.45 1.02
C GLY A 271 -29.38 -45.14 1.24
N PRO A 272 -30.55 -45.19 1.89
CA PRO A 272 -31.46 -44.06 2.02
C PRO A 272 -30.95 -42.97 2.97
N GLU A 273 -31.28 -41.74 2.58
CA GLU A 273 -30.68 -40.48 2.98
C GLU A 273 -31.00 -40.06 4.42
N THR A 274 -29.98 -39.89 5.25
CA THR A 274 -30.06 -39.00 6.42
C THR A 274 -29.92 -37.55 5.96
N SER A 275 -31.03 -36.85 5.96
CA SER A 275 -31.19 -35.42 5.67
C SER A 275 -30.44 -34.55 6.69
N GLY A 276 -29.14 -34.35 6.46
CA GLY A 276 -28.36 -33.35 7.20
C GLY A 276 -28.90 -31.93 6.97
N PRO A 277 -28.87 -31.04 7.98
CA PRO A 277 -29.63 -29.78 8.06
C PRO A 277 -29.21 -28.67 7.08
N PHE A 278 -28.30 -28.93 6.15
CA PHE A 278 -27.89 -27.97 5.13
C PHE A 278 -28.69 -28.20 3.85
N GLY A 279 -29.86 -27.55 3.79
CA GLY A 279 -30.70 -27.50 2.59
C GLY A 279 -29.96 -26.90 1.40
N THR A 280 -30.28 -27.35 0.19
CA THR A 280 -29.83 -26.73 -1.06
C THR A 280 -30.30 -25.29 -1.12
N THR A 281 -29.41 -24.36 -1.47
CA THR A 281 -29.74 -22.94 -1.67
C THR A 281 -29.55 -22.59 -3.16
N ALA A 282 -30.45 -21.79 -3.73
CA ALA A 282 -30.30 -21.29 -5.09
C ALA A 282 -29.22 -20.19 -5.16
N CYS A 283 -28.31 -20.28 -6.13
CA CYS A 283 -27.30 -19.26 -6.38
C CYS A 283 -27.96 -17.96 -6.85
N GLN A 284 -27.66 -16.81 -6.23
CA GLN A 284 -28.23 -15.52 -6.66
C GLN A 284 -27.73 -15.05 -8.04
N GLY A 285 -26.57 -15.54 -8.50
CA GLY A 285 -26.02 -15.12 -9.80
C GLY A 285 -26.43 -15.99 -10.99
N CYS A 286 -26.80 -17.26 -10.78
CA CYS A 286 -27.12 -18.19 -11.87
C CYS A 286 -28.32 -19.11 -11.61
N GLU A 287 -29.03 -18.91 -10.49
CA GLU A 287 -30.22 -19.64 -10.04
C GLU A 287 -30.04 -21.15 -9.80
N ARG A 288 -28.87 -21.72 -10.11
CA ARG A 288 -28.60 -23.14 -9.85
C ARG A 288 -28.60 -23.44 -8.36
N CYS A 289 -29.32 -24.51 -7.98
CA CYS A 289 -29.27 -25.08 -6.64
C CYS A 289 -27.89 -25.67 -6.37
N TYR A 290 -27.31 -25.33 -5.23
CA TYR A 290 -26.05 -25.91 -4.78
C TYR A 290 -26.04 -26.05 -3.26
N ARG A 291 -25.17 -26.91 -2.74
CA ARG A 291 -25.03 -27.15 -1.29
C ARG A 291 -23.78 -26.43 -0.79
N PRO A 292 -23.92 -25.24 -0.20
CA PRO A 292 -22.75 -24.45 0.13
C PRO A 292 -22.09 -24.98 1.42
N LEU A 293 -20.76 -25.05 1.44
CA LEU A 293 -20.01 -25.44 2.65
C LEU A 293 -20.12 -24.40 3.80
N ARG A 294 -20.68 -23.22 3.51
CA ARG A 294 -20.89 -22.07 4.41
C ARG A 294 -22.11 -21.28 3.92
N PRO A 295 -22.79 -20.46 4.73
CA PRO A 295 -23.84 -19.56 4.22
C PRO A 295 -23.24 -18.57 3.22
N ASN A 296 -23.30 -18.94 1.94
CA ASN A 296 -22.84 -18.18 0.80
C ASN A 296 -24.02 -18.15 -0.18
N PRO A 297 -24.41 -17.00 -0.73
CA PRO A 297 -25.43 -16.95 -1.77
C PRO A 297 -24.88 -17.21 -3.19
N TRP A 298 -23.57 -17.37 -3.38
CA TRP A 298 -22.94 -17.57 -4.70
C TRP A 298 -22.25 -18.94 -4.84
N CYS A 299 -22.61 -19.70 -5.87
CA CYS A 299 -22.02 -21.02 -6.15
C CYS A 299 -20.58 -20.98 -6.66
N SER A 300 -20.14 -19.84 -7.19
CA SER A 300 -18.79 -19.64 -7.70
C SER A 300 -18.36 -18.18 -7.57
N TYR A 301 -17.06 -17.95 -7.67
CA TYR A 301 -16.49 -16.60 -7.74
C TYR A 301 -16.98 -15.84 -8.99
N GLN A 302 -17.23 -16.54 -10.10
CA GLN A 302 -17.76 -15.94 -11.32
C GLN A 302 -19.18 -15.39 -11.12
N CYS A 303 -20.04 -16.11 -10.39
CA CYS A 303 -21.39 -15.63 -10.08
C CYS A 303 -21.37 -14.42 -9.14
N PHE A 304 -20.40 -14.35 -8.22
CA PHE A 304 -20.18 -13.16 -7.40
C PHE A 304 -19.71 -11.97 -8.24
N ASP A 305 -18.73 -12.17 -9.13
CA ASP A 305 -18.24 -11.11 -10.01
C ASP A 305 -19.34 -10.60 -10.96
N GLN A 306 -20.18 -11.49 -11.50
CA GLN A 306 -21.34 -11.11 -12.33
C GLN A 306 -22.33 -10.24 -11.55
N GLU A 307 -22.64 -10.59 -10.30
CA GLU A 307 -23.51 -9.78 -9.43
C GLU A 307 -22.87 -8.42 -9.11
N VAL A 308 -21.57 -8.38 -8.87
CA VAL A 308 -20.83 -7.12 -8.65
C VAL A 308 -20.86 -6.24 -9.90
N LEU A 309 -20.71 -6.83 -11.09
CA LEU A 309 -20.82 -6.13 -12.37
C LEU A 309 -22.25 -5.61 -12.60
N ALA A 310 -23.27 -6.44 -12.40
CA ALA A 310 -24.68 -6.06 -12.51
C ALA A 310 -25.03 -4.90 -11.55
N ARG A 311 -24.55 -4.94 -10.29
CA ARG A 311 -24.69 -3.82 -9.34
C ARG A 311 -23.91 -2.58 -9.74
N SER A 312 -22.78 -2.75 -10.43
CA SER A 312 -21.99 -1.63 -10.94
C SER A 312 -22.66 -0.94 -12.12
N ASP A 313 -23.35 -1.70 -12.97
CA ASP A 313 -24.13 -1.19 -14.11
C ASP A 313 -25.38 -0.43 -13.64
N GLN A 314 -25.91 -0.78 -12.48
CA GLN A 314 -27.00 -0.05 -11.82
C GLN A 314 -26.55 1.20 -11.05
N GLN A 315 -25.26 1.56 -11.04
CA GLN A 315 -24.82 2.78 -10.34
C GLN A 315 -25.26 4.04 -11.08
N GLN A 316 -26.20 4.76 -10.48
CA GLN A 316 -26.62 6.08 -10.93
C GLN A 316 -25.81 7.18 -10.24
N CYS A 317 -25.56 8.27 -10.95
CA CYS A 317 -24.98 9.46 -10.37
C CYS A 317 -25.91 10.02 -9.29
N ALA A 318 -25.44 10.07 -8.03
CA ALA A 318 -26.26 10.53 -6.90
C ALA A 318 -26.70 12.02 -6.98
N ALA A 319 -26.23 12.78 -7.97
CA ALA A 319 -26.62 14.17 -8.17
C ALA A 319 -27.60 14.38 -9.34
N CYS A 320 -27.64 13.48 -10.31
CA CYS A 320 -28.44 13.67 -11.53
C CYS A 320 -29.14 12.41 -12.04
N GLY A 321 -29.03 11.27 -11.36
CA GLY A 321 -29.68 10.01 -11.73
C GLY A 321 -29.09 9.31 -12.97
N THR A 322 -28.17 9.95 -13.71
CA THR A 322 -27.59 9.37 -14.93
C THR A 322 -26.84 8.07 -14.62
N SER A 323 -27.18 6.99 -15.33
CA SER A 323 -26.49 5.70 -15.25
C SER A 323 -25.00 5.85 -15.59
N MET A 324 -24.13 5.17 -14.83
CA MET A 324 -22.68 5.16 -15.02
C MET A 324 -22.15 3.89 -15.72
N ALA A 325 -23.04 3.03 -16.25
CA ALA A 325 -22.75 1.70 -16.80
C ALA A 325 -21.64 1.65 -17.88
N HIS A 326 -21.42 2.73 -18.65
CA HIS A 326 -20.45 2.69 -19.76
C HIS A 326 -19.01 3.11 -19.40
N ARG A 327 -18.70 3.37 -18.12
CA ARG A 327 -17.35 3.78 -17.73
C ARG A 327 -16.70 2.69 -16.88
N LYS A 328 -15.52 2.22 -17.33
CA LYS A 328 -14.66 1.29 -16.60
C LYS A 328 -14.75 1.58 -15.09
N PRO A 329 -15.01 0.58 -14.24
CA PRO A 329 -15.26 0.79 -12.82
C PRO A 329 -14.05 1.45 -12.17
N VAL A 330 -14.07 2.78 -12.08
CA VAL A 330 -13.11 3.55 -11.29
C VAL A 330 -13.64 3.47 -9.88
N THR A 331 -13.16 2.47 -9.14
CA THR A 331 -13.48 2.23 -7.72
C THR A 331 -13.61 3.56 -6.97
N GLY A 332 -14.83 3.89 -6.53
CA GLY A 332 -15.11 5.00 -5.62
C GLY A 332 -15.64 6.31 -6.23
N ARG A 333 -15.89 6.43 -7.54
CA ARG A 333 -16.54 7.64 -8.09
C ARG A 333 -18.07 7.56 -7.98
N LYS A 334 -18.65 8.32 -7.03
CA LYS A 334 -20.11 8.48 -6.86
C LYS A 334 -20.77 9.48 -7.82
N TRP A 335 -20.01 10.08 -8.74
CA TRP A 335 -20.46 11.23 -9.54
C TRP A 335 -20.01 11.09 -11.01
N CYS A 336 -20.91 11.32 -11.96
CA CYS A 336 -20.62 11.21 -13.39
C CYS A 336 -19.69 12.32 -13.93
N SER A 337 -19.65 13.47 -13.26
CA SER A 337 -18.86 14.64 -13.64
C SER A 337 -18.44 15.48 -12.43
N GLY A 338 -17.45 16.36 -12.62
CA GLY A 338 -17.05 17.36 -11.62
C GLY A 338 -18.20 18.31 -11.24
N ALA A 339 -19.06 18.66 -12.20
CA ALA A 339 -20.23 19.51 -11.96
C ALA A 339 -21.27 18.83 -11.05
N CYS A 340 -21.55 17.54 -11.27
CA CYS A 340 -22.44 16.76 -10.41
C CYS A 340 -21.90 16.64 -8.98
N ARG A 341 -20.58 16.46 -8.82
CA ARG A 341 -19.94 16.50 -7.49
C ARG A 341 -20.17 17.84 -6.80
N GLN A 342 -19.99 18.97 -7.50
CA GLN A 342 -20.21 20.29 -6.92
C GLN A 342 -21.68 20.54 -6.59
N ARG A 343 -22.62 20.08 -7.42
CA ARG A 343 -24.06 20.15 -7.16
C ARG A 343 -24.43 19.40 -5.88
N ALA A 344 -23.91 18.18 -5.69
CA ALA A 344 -24.16 17.41 -4.48
C ALA A 344 -23.53 18.03 -3.22
N ILE A 345 -22.37 18.67 -3.33
CA ILE A 345 -21.77 19.41 -2.20
C ILE A 345 -22.68 20.57 -1.79
N ARG A 346 -23.20 21.35 -2.75
CA ARG A 346 -24.14 22.43 -2.48
C ARG A 346 -25.44 21.94 -1.85
N TRP A 347 -26.04 20.90 -2.42
CA TRP A 347 -27.26 20.29 -1.88
C TRP A 347 -27.08 19.79 -0.44
N ARG A 348 -25.93 19.19 -0.10
CA ARG A 348 -25.61 18.80 1.30
C ARG A 348 -25.34 19.98 2.23
N ALA A 349 -24.90 21.12 1.71
CA ALA A 349 -24.79 22.34 2.50
C ALA A 349 -26.20 22.90 2.78
N GLU A 350 -27.05 22.98 1.76
CA GLU A 350 -28.45 23.42 1.90
C GLU A 350 -29.25 22.53 2.85
N LEU A 351 -29.09 21.20 2.79
CA LEU A 351 -29.72 20.29 3.74
C LEU A 351 -29.26 20.55 5.18
N ARG A 352 -27.96 20.80 5.39
CA ARG A 352 -27.43 21.14 6.72
C ARG A 352 -28.01 22.46 7.22
N ASP A 353 -28.09 23.47 6.36
CA ASP A 353 -28.67 24.77 6.70
C ASP A 353 -30.18 24.68 6.98
N ARG A 354 -30.91 23.79 6.29
CA ARG A 354 -32.31 23.51 6.62
C ARG A 354 -32.46 22.83 7.96
N THR A 355 -31.64 21.81 8.24
CA THR A 355 -31.68 21.12 9.54
C THR A 355 -31.34 22.06 10.69
N THR A 356 -30.35 22.95 10.53
CA THR A 356 -30.02 23.92 11.58
C THR A 356 -31.15 24.89 11.83
N ARG A 357 -31.82 25.41 10.77
CA ARG A 357 -33.00 26.30 10.93
C ARG A 357 -34.16 25.62 11.65
N VAL A 358 -34.45 24.36 11.32
CA VAL A 358 -35.52 23.60 12.01
C VAL A 358 -35.18 23.39 13.48
N THR A 359 -33.93 23.02 13.78
CA THR A 359 -33.49 22.85 15.18
C THR A 359 -33.54 24.16 15.96
N THR A 360 -33.07 25.28 15.40
CA THR A 360 -33.11 26.59 16.09
C THR A 360 -34.53 27.15 16.22
N GLY A 361 -35.39 26.93 15.22
CA GLY A 361 -36.79 27.36 15.28
C GLY A 361 -37.61 26.59 16.31
N SER A 362 -37.34 25.29 16.48
CA SER A 362 -37.99 24.46 17.49
C SER A 362 -37.61 24.85 18.93
N THR A 363 -36.41 25.39 19.17
CA THR A 363 -36.00 25.84 20.52
C THR A 363 -36.68 27.15 20.91
N SER A 364 -37.04 28.00 19.95
CA SER A 364 -37.69 29.29 20.20
C SER A 364 -39.16 29.16 20.59
N LEU A 365 -39.87 28.13 20.13
CA LEU A 365 -41.29 27.90 20.46
C LEU A 365 -41.50 27.30 21.85
N SER A 366 -40.50 26.64 22.43
CA SER A 366 -40.58 26.07 23.78
C SER A 366 -40.34 27.08 24.90
N GLN A 367 -39.98 28.34 24.60
CA GLN A 367 -39.73 29.39 25.61
C GLN A 367 -40.92 30.35 25.82
N THR A 368 -42.04 30.19 25.13
CA THR A 368 -43.21 31.09 25.22
C THR A 368 -44.42 30.45 25.92
N ILE A 369 -44.24 29.32 26.60
CA ILE A 369 -45.29 28.61 27.38
C ILE A 369 -44.90 28.54 28.88
N GLN A 370 -44.23 29.58 29.38
CA GLN A 370 -44.10 29.90 30.80
C GLN A 370 -44.42 31.37 30.97
#